data_AF-A0A7Y5D4D1-F1
#
_entry.id   AF-A0A7Y5D4D1-F1
#
_cell.length_a   1.000
_cell.length_b   1.000
_cell.length_c   1.000
_cell.angle_alpha   90.00
_cell.angle_beta   90.00
_cell.angle_gamma   90.00
#
_symmetry.space_group_name_H-M   'P 1'
#
loop_
_entity.id
_entity.type
_entity.pdbx_description
1 polymer ?
#
loop_
_entity_poly.entity_id
_entity_poly.type
_entity_poly.pdbx_seq_one_letter_code
_entity_poly.pdbx_strand_id
1 'polypeptide(L)'
;MSLLTAAEVTNLYLYGTKTLPANLENESLIRPSDPKNISVDMNEYMTTGPGRFASPAKFDLIQQFFTSQAVHLQANTPEKPYYTKTELFAAFGTEIGWVGLQQSLYDDGADNYLERAYIWESTAFQIDENAKFVVEANGNRYIKDFAIVPFSKNANTEDFDFKSDSGFSKLVNFALEPLVDPSGIGRTVVISFDGVRTLKDTFTYQDYTNAASTAVLPNPSLLATIAANGLQFTQQLFDSGSTRFLDADNKPILYGSLQGDQINGTVPRPGFDIAPGVTSYGISGYVQNGITYIGGEGDDDLSGGIFSDKLLGGDGDDFIWGNTGDDYLEGGQGNDKLQGGTGFDTYYANNGDTIFDTDGIGKVFFNDQELKGPVGNGMQDAYGNNYMYIRGVAQPLKIMETER
;
A
#
# COMPACT_ATOMS: atom_id res chain seq x y z
N MET A 1 -17.93 1.37 -12.92
CA MET A 1 -17.15 2.20 -11.95
C MET A 1 -15.81 2.39 -12.63
N SER A 2 -15.30 3.62 -12.74
CA SER A 2 -14.00 3.83 -13.36
C SER A 2 -12.93 3.00 -12.66
N LEU A 3 -11.99 2.47 -13.45
CA LEU A 3 -10.77 1.85 -12.91
C LEU A 3 -10.11 2.77 -11.89
N LEU A 4 -9.52 2.16 -10.85
CA LEU A 4 -8.86 2.91 -9.80
C LEU A 4 -7.57 3.52 -10.30
N THR A 5 -7.34 4.75 -9.88
CA THR A 5 -6.09 5.48 -10.10
C THR A 5 -4.98 4.96 -9.18
N ALA A 6 -3.72 5.28 -9.51
CA ALA A 6 -2.60 4.97 -8.61
C ALA A 6 -2.80 5.55 -7.20
N ALA A 7 -3.25 6.80 -7.10
CA ALA A 7 -3.50 7.46 -5.82
C ALA A 7 -4.59 6.76 -4.99
N GLU A 8 -5.69 6.30 -5.61
CA GLU A 8 -6.74 5.58 -4.88
C GLU A 8 -6.25 4.22 -4.35
N VAL A 9 -5.47 3.48 -5.15
CA VAL A 9 -4.88 2.21 -4.71
C VAL A 9 -3.83 2.44 -3.63
N THR A 10 -2.97 3.45 -3.78
CA THR A 10 -2.00 3.83 -2.74
C THR A 10 -2.68 4.24 -1.44
N ASN A 11 -3.79 4.99 -1.49
CA ASN A 11 -4.55 5.33 -0.28
C ASN A 11 -5.23 4.11 0.36
N LEU A 12 -5.74 3.17 -0.43
CA LEU A 12 -6.27 1.91 0.12
C LEU A 12 -5.17 1.09 0.79
N TYR A 13 -3.99 1.05 0.16
CA TYR A 13 -2.80 0.38 0.66
C TYR A 13 -2.30 1.04 1.96
N LEU A 14 -2.17 2.37 2.02
CA LEU A 14 -1.64 3.09 3.20
C LEU A 14 -2.68 3.34 4.30
N TYR A 15 -3.91 3.72 3.95
CA TYR A 15 -4.92 4.20 4.92
C TYR A 15 -6.25 3.43 4.93
N GLY A 16 -6.48 2.56 3.95
CA GLY A 16 -7.63 1.67 3.92
C GLY A 16 -8.88 2.34 3.35
N THR A 17 -8.73 3.55 2.81
CA THR A 17 -9.75 4.37 2.18
C THR A 17 -9.29 4.80 0.79
N LYS A 18 -10.21 5.05 -0.15
CA LYS A 18 -9.84 5.51 -1.51
C LYS A 18 -9.28 6.95 -1.52
N THR A 19 -9.65 7.74 -0.52
CA THR A 19 -9.23 9.13 -0.37
C THR A 19 -8.28 9.27 0.81
N LEU A 20 -7.37 10.25 0.74
CA LEU A 20 -6.51 10.64 1.85
C LEU A 20 -7.35 10.99 3.09
N PRO A 21 -7.08 10.37 4.25
CA PRO A 21 -7.73 10.76 5.50
C PRO A 21 -7.37 12.18 5.94
N ALA A 22 -8.25 12.82 6.69
CA ALA A 22 -8.01 14.16 7.23
C ALA A 22 -7.01 14.17 8.39
N ASN A 23 -6.94 13.07 9.16
CA ASN A 23 -5.99 12.91 10.25
C ASN A 23 -5.15 11.66 9.99
N LEU A 24 -3.87 11.88 9.68
CA LEU A 24 -2.91 10.80 9.43
C LEU A 24 -2.25 10.27 10.71
N GLU A 25 -2.53 10.86 11.88
CA GLU A 25 -2.06 10.38 13.19
C GLU A 25 -2.98 9.32 13.81
N ASN A 26 -4.12 9.03 13.17
CA ASN A 26 -5.09 8.08 13.71
C ASN A 26 -4.62 6.63 13.53
N GLU A 27 -4.24 5.98 14.63
CA GLU A 27 -3.77 4.58 14.66
C GLU A 27 -4.67 3.59 13.92
N SER A 28 -5.99 3.78 13.98
CA SER A 28 -6.94 2.90 13.27
C SER A 28 -6.80 2.95 11.74
N LEU A 29 -6.00 3.88 11.19
CA LEU A 29 -5.74 4.06 9.76
C LEU A 29 -4.30 3.75 9.37
N ILE A 30 -3.34 3.87 10.28
CA ILE A 30 -1.91 3.79 9.97
C ILE A 30 -1.53 2.31 9.86
N ARG A 31 -1.78 1.46 10.87
CA ARG A 31 -1.25 0.08 10.91
C ARG A 31 -2.25 -1.10 10.89
N PRO A 32 -3.55 -0.97 10.52
CA PRO A 32 -4.41 -2.16 10.45
C PRO A 32 -3.97 -3.08 9.30
N SER A 33 -3.61 -4.32 9.63
CA SER A 33 -3.14 -5.35 8.69
C SER A 33 -4.26 -6.02 7.88
N ASP A 34 -5.53 -5.72 8.19
CA ASP A 34 -6.67 -6.31 7.51
C ASP A 34 -6.69 -5.93 6.02
N PRO A 35 -6.74 -6.93 5.12
CA PRO A 35 -6.79 -6.66 3.69
C PRO A 35 -8.01 -5.82 3.30
N LYS A 36 -7.84 -4.91 2.34
CA LYS A 36 -8.94 -4.13 1.78
C LYS A 36 -9.41 -4.73 0.47
N ASN A 37 -10.63 -5.24 0.49
CA ASN A 37 -11.26 -5.82 -0.68
C ASN A 37 -11.94 -4.74 -1.53
N ILE A 38 -11.62 -4.73 -2.81
CA ILE A 38 -12.23 -3.87 -3.82
C ILE A 38 -12.69 -4.68 -5.02
N SER A 39 -13.65 -4.12 -5.75
CA SER A 39 -14.26 -4.75 -6.90
C SER A 39 -14.07 -3.87 -8.14
N VAL A 40 -13.66 -4.50 -9.24
CA VAL A 40 -13.41 -3.85 -10.53
C VAL A 40 -14.25 -4.49 -11.62
N ASP A 41 -14.92 -3.64 -12.41
CA ASP A 41 -15.74 -4.09 -13.54
C ASP A 41 -14.87 -4.82 -14.56
N MET A 42 -15.11 -6.12 -14.71
CA MET A 42 -14.32 -6.98 -15.58
C MET A 42 -14.41 -6.56 -17.04
N ASN A 43 -15.56 -6.05 -17.48
CA ASN A 43 -15.73 -5.67 -18.88
C ASN A 43 -14.97 -4.38 -19.21
N GLU A 44 -14.98 -3.40 -18.31
CA GLU A 44 -14.16 -2.19 -18.40
C GLU A 44 -12.67 -2.53 -18.36
N TYR A 45 -12.24 -3.34 -17.38
CA TYR A 45 -10.86 -3.79 -17.23
C TYR A 45 -10.32 -4.47 -18.50
N MET A 46 -11.11 -5.35 -19.10
CA MET A 46 -10.71 -6.11 -20.29
C MET A 46 -10.87 -5.35 -21.61
N THR A 47 -11.58 -4.22 -21.64
CA THR A 47 -11.83 -3.45 -22.88
C THR A 47 -10.95 -2.22 -22.97
N THR A 48 -11.00 -1.36 -21.95
CA THR A 48 -10.29 -0.08 -21.91
C THR A 48 -9.16 -0.09 -20.89
N GLY A 49 -9.21 -1.02 -19.93
CA GLY A 49 -8.22 -1.18 -18.87
C GLY A 49 -6.96 -1.98 -19.24
N PRO A 50 -6.16 -2.34 -18.24
CA PRO A 50 -4.94 -3.14 -18.40
C PRO A 50 -5.16 -4.52 -19.03
N GLY A 51 -6.36 -5.09 -18.90
CA GLY A 51 -6.71 -6.38 -19.50
C GLY A 51 -6.75 -6.36 -21.05
N ARG A 52 -6.75 -5.18 -21.69
CA ARG A 52 -6.81 -5.04 -23.15
C ARG A 52 -5.63 -5.68 -23.90
N PHE A 53 -4.49 -5.88 -23.22
CA PHE A 53 -3.31 -6.52 -23.80
C PHE A 53 -3.38 -8.05 -23.84
N ALA A 54 -4.41 -8.64 -23.22
CA ALA A 54 -4.71 -10.05 -23.29
C ALA A 54 -5.28 -10.40 -24.67
N SER A 55 -4.38 -10.76 -25.58
CA SER A 55 -4.73 -11.18 -26.93
C SER A 55 -4.96 -12.69 -27.00
N PRO A 56 -6.02 -13.15 -27.70
CA PRO A 56 -6.22 -14.57 -28.02
C PRO A 56 -5.03 -15.23 -28.71
N ALA A 57 -4.22 -14.44 -29.44
CA ALA A 57 -3.04 -14.92 -30.15
C ALA A 57 -1.91 -15.40 -29.22
N LYS A 58 -1.97 -15.07 -27.93
CA LYS A 58 -0.99 -15.50 -26.92
C LYS A 58 -1.33 -16.83 -26.26
N PHE A 59 -2.52 -17.38 -26.54
CA PHE A 59 -2.95 -18.65 -25.99
C PHE A 59 -2.59 -19.79 -26.94
N ASP A 60 -1.65 -20.63 -26.53
CA ASP A 60 -1.24 -21.83 -27.29
C ASP A 60 -2.43 -22.69 -27.69
N LEU A 61 -3.45 -22.80 -26.83
CA LEU A 61 -4.69 -23.51 -27.13
C LEU A 61 -5.41 -22.96 -28.37
N ILE A 62 -5.54 -21.64 -28.47
CA ILE A 62 -6.21 -20.96 -29.58
C ILE A 62 -5.39 -21.12 -30.85
N GLN A 63 -4.08 -20.91 -30.76
CA GLN A 63 -3.16 -21.11 -31.88
C GLN A 63 -3.25 -22.55 -32.40
N GLN A 64 -3.15 -23.55 -31.53
CA GLN A 64 -3.21 -24.96 -31.91
C GLN A 64 -4.59 -25.35 -32.47
N PHE A 65 -5.67 -24.86 -31.85
CA PHE A 65 -7.02 -25.12 -32.35
C PHE A 65 -7.19 -24.64 -33.79
N PHE A 66 -6.67 -23.46 -34.14
CA PHE A 66 -6.81 -22.92 -35.48
C PHE A 66 -5.76 -23.39 -36.49
N THR A 67 -4.54 -23.72 -36.05
CA THR A 67 -3.39 -23.96 -36.95
C THR A 67 -2.87 -25.39 -36.97
N SER A 68 -3.16 -26.21 -35.95
CA SER A 68 -2.63 -27.58 -35.86
C SER A 68 -3.43 -28.53 -36.75
N GLN A 69 -2.82 -28.92 -37.87
CA GLN A 69 -3.29 -30.03 -38.70
C GLN A 69 -2.84 -31.40 -38.16
N ALA A 70 -1.81 -31.42 -37.31
CA ALA A 70 -1.22 -32.65 -36.76
C ALA A 70 -2.09 -33.34 -35.71
N VAL A 71 -3.00 -32.59 -35.06
CA VAL A 71 -3.98 -33.14 -34.12
C VAL A 71 -5.31 -33.32 -34.87
N HIS A 72 -5.63 -34.59 -35.15
CA HIS A 72 -6.85 -35.01 -35.84
C HIS A 72 -8.09 -34.85 -34.95
N LEU A 73 -8.43 -33.62 -34.58
CA LEU A 73 -9.75 -33.33 -34.01
C LEU A 73 -10.82 -33.77 -35.01
N GLN A 74 -11.72 -34.64 -34.56
CA GLN A 74 -12.84 -35.10 -35.38
C GLN A 74 -13.87 -33.97 -35.51
N ALA A 75 -14.58 -33.95 -36.64
CA ALA A 75 -15.74 -33.07 -36.79
C ALA A 75 -16.77 -33.36 -35.69
N ASN A 76 -17.35 -32.29 -35.15
CA ASN A 76 -18.40 -32.38 -34.15
C ASN A 76 -19.67 -32.99 -34.75
N THR A 77 -20.38 -33.78 -33.95
CA THR A 77 -21.66 -34.40 -34.30
C THR A 77 -22.79 -33.81 -33.47
N PRO A 78 -24.07 -34.05 -33.79
CA PRO A 78 -25.18 -33.63 -32.93
C PRO A 78 -25.05 -34.13 -31.48
N GLU A 79 -24.48 -35.32 -31.27
CA GLU A 79 -24.23 -35.93 -29.95
C GLU A 79 -23.00 -35.34 -29.24
N LYS A 80 -22.04 -34.79 -29.98
CA LYS A 80 -20.87 -34.08 -29.46
C LYS A 80 -20.66 -32.76 -30.20
N PRO A 81 -21.47 -31.72 -29.90
CA PRO A 81 -21.58 -30.51 -30.73
C PRO A 81 -20.38 -29.56 -30.60
N TYR A 82 -19.51 -29.74 -29.60
CA TYR A 82 -18.29 -28.97 -29.41
C TYR A 82 -17.29 -29.75 -28.54
N TYR A 83 -16.05 -29.26 -28.51
CA TYR A 83 -15.03 -29.62 -27.52
C TYR A 83 -15.00 -28.56 -26.40
N THR A 84 -14.79 -29.00 -25.17
CA THR A 84 -14.48 -28.09 -24.05
C THR A 84 -12.99 -27.74 -24.03
N LYS A 85 -12.63 -26.70 -23.25
CA LYS A 85 -11.23 -26.34 -22.98
C LYS A 85 -10.41 -27.54 -22.47
N THR A 86 -10.95 -28.26 -21.47
CA THR A 86 -10.31 -29.44 -20.88
C THR A 86 -10.07 -30.57 -21.89
N GLU A 87 -11.04 -30.82 -22.78
CA GLU A 87 -10.91 -31.86 -23.81
C GLU A 87 -9.84 -31.51 -24.83
N LEU A 88 -9.74 -30.24 -25.21
CA LEU A 88 -8.68 -29.80 -26.11
C LEU A 88 -7.31 -29.83 -25.45
N PHE A 89 -7.18 -29.48 -24.17
CA PHE A 89 -5.91 -29.65 -23.45
C PHE A 89 -5.43 -31.10 -23.43
N ALA A 90 -6.34 -32.04 -23.18
CA ALA A 90 -6.03 -33.46 -23.26
C ALA A 90 -5.63 -33.90 -24.68
N ALA A 91 -6.29 -33.37 -25.70
CA ALA A 91 -6.00 -33.68 -27.10
C ALA A 91 -4.65 -33.10 -27.58
N PHE A 92 -4.28 -31.92 -27.11
CA PHE A 92 -3.07 -31.20 -27.51
C PHE A 92 -1.85 -31.51 -26.61
N GLY A 93 -2.06 -32.10 -25.43
CA GLY A 93 -0.99 -32.32 -24.45
C GLY A 93 -0.48 -31.03 -23.82
N THR A 94 -1.35 -30.02 -23.65
CA THR A 94 -1.00 -28.73 -23.04
C THR A 94 -1.52 -28.67 -21.61
N GLU A 95 -0.66 -28.32 -20.65
CA GLU A 95 -1.01 -28.31 -19.22
C GLU A 95 -1.30 -26.89 -18.65
N ILE A 96 -1.09 -25.83 -19.44
CA ILE A 96 -1.23 -24.45 -18.98
C ILE A 96 -2.37 -23.77 -19.74
N GLY A 97 -3.43 -23.38 -19.02
CA GLY A 97 -4.61 -22.74 -19.58
C GLY A 97 -4.72 -21.24 -19.38
N TRP A 98 -3.64 -20.61 -18.93
CA TRP A 98 -3.56 -19.18 -18.64
C TRP A 98 -2.29 -18.56 -19.23
N VAL A 99 -2.32 -17.26 -19.43
CA VAL A 99 -1.20 -16.45 -19.90
C VAL A 99 -0.92 -15.38 -18.87
N GLY A 100 0.32 -15.33 -18.36
CA GLY A 100 0.79 -14.23 -17.53
C GLY A 100 1.20 -13.05 -18.40
N LEU A 101 0.77 -11.84 -18.04
CA LEU A 101 1.20 -10.61 -18.71
C LEU A 101 1.85 -9.68 -17.70
N GLN A 102 3.14 -9.40 -17.89
CA GLN A 102 3.85 -8.35 -17.17
C GLN A 102 3.45 -6.99 -17.77
N GLN A 103 2.61 -6.22 -17.06
CA GLN A 103 2.07 -4.96 -17.60
C GLN A 103 3.18 -3.96 -17.95
N SER A 104 4.29 -3.99 -17.23
CA SER A 104 5.54 -3.27 -17.53
C SER A 104 6.18 -3.57 -18.89
N LEU A 105 5.75 -4.60 -19.61
CA LEU A 105 6.26 -4.91 -20.95
C LEU A 105 5.35 -4.42 -22.07
N TYR A 106 4.15 -3.92 -21.78
CA TYR A 106 3.17 -3.58 -22.79
C TYR A 106 2.89 -2.08 -22.79
N ASP A 107 2.96 -1.46 -23.95
CA ASP A 107 2.61 -0.06 -24.15
C ASP A 107 1.98 0.13 -25.53
N ASP A 108 0.79 0.73 -25.56
CA ASP A 108 0.06 1.12 -26.76
C ASP A 108 0.13 2.63 -27.04
N GLY A 109 0.99 3.36 -26.31
CA GLY A 109 1.13 4.80 -26.38
C GLY A 109 0.04 5.56 -25.61
N ALA A 110 -0.81 4.85 -24.86
CA ALA A 110 -1.68 5.48 -23.88
C ALA A 110 -0.85 5.95 -22.68
N ASP A 111 -1.08 7.18 -22.24
CA ASP A 111 -0.37 7.81 -21.11
C ASP A 111 -0.84 7.27 -19.74
N ASN A 112 -0.87 5.94 -19.60
CA ASN A 112 -1.20 5.22 -18.37
C ASN A 112 -0.29 4.02 -18.12
N TYR A 113 0.82 3.88 -18.86
CA TYR A 113 1.76 2.76 -18.74
C TYR A 113 2.24 2.49 -17.31
N LEU A 114 2.75 3.52 -16.62
CA LEU A 114 3.31 3.38 -15.27
C LEU A 114 2.24 3.04 -14.23
N GLU A 115 1.07 3.68 -14.30
CA GLU A 115 -0.05 3.39 -13.38
C GLU A 115 -0.52 1.93 -13.53
N ARG A 116 -0.59 1.43 -14.76
CA ARG A 116 -0.99 0.04 -14.98
C ARG A 116 0.04 -0.94 -14.43
N ALA A 117 1.32 -0.69 -14.70
CA ALA A 117 2.42 -1.50 -14.18
C ALA A 117 2.48 -1.46 -12.65
N TYR A 118 2.16 -0.31 -12.03
CA TYR A 118 2.12 -0.19 -10.59
C TYR A 118 1.02 -1.06 -9.97
N ILE A 119 -0.21 -1.00 -10.49
CA ILE A 119 -1.37 -1.66 -9.85
C ILE A 119 -1.53 -3.13 -10.28
N TRP A 120 -1.23 -3.46 -11.54
CA TRP A 120 -1.70 -4.71 -12.20
C TRP A 120 -0.57 -5.60 -12.72
N GLU A 121 0.65 -5.41 -12.21
CA GLU A 121 1.88 -5.90 -12.85
C GLU A 121 1.84 -7.36 -13.27
N SER A 122 1.30 -8.24 -12.42
CA SER A 122 1.36 -9.69 -12.59
C SER A 122 0.06 -10.35 -12.99
N THR A 123 -0.97 -9.58 -13.39
CA THR A 123 -2.28 -10.17 -13.69
C THR A 123 -2.19 -11.24 -14.78
N ALA A 124 -2.72 -12.42 -14.47
CA ALA A 124 -2.84 -13.51 -15.41
C ALA A 124 -4.23 -13.53 -16.05
N PHE A 125 -4.35 -14.21 -17.19
CA PHE A 125 -5.57 -14.27 -17.99
C PHE A 125 -5.83 -15.68 -18.46
N GLN A 126 -7.11 -16.06 -18.58
CA GLN A 126 -7.52 -17.36 -19.13
C GLN A 126 -8.65 -17.21 -20.14
N ILE A 127 -8.86 -18.25 -20.93
CA ILE A 127 -10.06 -18.37 -21.75
C ILE A 127 -11.23 -18.72 -20.83
N ASP A 128 -12.35 -18.02 -21.00
CA ASP A 128 -13.59 -18.26 -20.27
C ASP A 128 -14.01 -19.74 -20.36
N GLU A 129 -14.42 -20.32 -19.24
CA GLU A 129 -14.79 -21.74 -19.16
C GLU A 129 -16.01 -22.09 -20.04
N ASN A 130 -16.83 -21.11 -20.40
CA ASN A 130 -18.00 -21.30 -21.24
C ASN A 130 -17.66 -21.42 -22.74
N ALA A 131 -16.39 -21.20 -23.13
CA ALA A 131 -15.97 -21.27 -24.52
C ALA A 131 -16.18 -22.67 -25.12
N LYS A 132 -16.86 -22.73 -26.27
CA LYS A 132 -17.21 -23.98 -26.97
C LYS A 132 -16.50 -24.06 -28.30
N PHE A 133 -15.61 -25.03 -28.46
CA PHE A 133 -14.77 -25.15 -29.65
C PHE A 133 -15.42 -26.07 -30.68
N VAL A 134 -15.71 -25.55 -31.87
CA VAL A 134 -16.45 -26.27 -32.91
C VAL A 134 -15.56 -26.54 -34.12
N VAL A 135 -15.56 -27.80 -34.56
CA VAL A 135 -14.94 -28.30 -35.78
C VAL A 135 -16.07 -28.83 -36.68
N GLU A 136 -16.29 -28.17 -37.81
CA GLU A 136 -17.30 -28.58 -38.79
C GLU A 136 -16.81 -29.75 -39.65
N ALA A 137 -17.75 -30.43 -40.32
CA ALA A 137 -17.45 -31.56 -41.22
C ALA A 137 -16.54 -31.20 -42.41
N ASN A 138 -16.56 -29.93 -42.83
CA ASN A 138 -15.68 -29.38 -43.88
C ASN A 138 -14.28 -28.98 -43.35
N GLY A 139 -14.02 -29.16 -42.05
CA GLY A 139 -12.77 -28.79 -41.40
C GLY A 139 -12.70 -27.34 -40.89
N ASN A 140 -13.73 -26.52 -41.13
CA ASN A 140 -13.80 -25.17 -40.57
C ASN A 140 -13.85 -25.21 -39.05
N ARG A 141 -13.26 -24.20 -38.42
CA ARG A 141 -13.15 -24.11 -36.96
C ARG A 141 -13.58 -22.74 -36.47
N TYR A 142 -14.27 -22.72 -35.34
CA TYR A 142 -14.62 -21.50 -34.63
C TYR A 142 -14.92 -21.79 -33.16
N ILE A 143 -15.01 -20.75 -32.34
CA ILE A 143 -15.28 -20.84 -30.91
C ILE A 143 -16.55 -20.06 -30.61
N LYS A 144 -17.54 -20.67 -29.97
CA LYS A 144 -18.73 -19.96 -29.47
C LYS A 144 -18.50 -19.50 -28.04
N ASP A 145 -19.25 -18.47 -27.64
CA ASP A 145 -19.26 -17.95 -26.27
C ASP A 145 -17.84 -17.57 -25.81
N PHE A 146 -17.05 -16.97 -26.70
CA PHE A 146 -15.63 -16.75 -26.49
C PHE A 146 -15.36 -15.45 -25.74
N ALA A 147 -14.58 -15.55 -24.66
CA ALA A 147 -13.99 -14.42 -23.98
C ALA A 147 -12.65 -14.80 -23.34
N ILE A 148 -11.86 -13.77 -23.06
CA ILE A 148 -10.71 -13.84 -22.15
C ILE A 148 -11.12 -13.11 -20.88
N VAL A 149 -10.81 -13.71 -19.73
CA VAL A 149 -11.10 -13.19 -18.40
C VAL A 149 -9.83 -13.18 -17.55
N PRO A 150 -9.72 -12.29 -16.56
CA PRO A 150 -8.66 -12.35 -15.56
C PRO A 150 -8.65 -13.71 -14.86
N PHE A 151 -7.46 -14.19 -14.54
CA PHE A 151 -7.22 -15.45 -13.84
C PHE A 151 -6.43 -15.17 -12.59
N SER A 152 -6.92 -15.62 -11.44
CA SER A 152 -6.09 -15.78 -10.25
C SER A 152 -6.13 -17.21 -9.79
N LYS A 153 -4.95 -17.73 -9.44
CA LYS A 153 -4.75 -19.07 -8.89
C LYS A 153 -5.50 -19.24 -7.55
N ASN A 154 -5.81 -18.13 -6.86
CA ASN A 154 -6.55 -18.05 -5.61
C ASN A 154 -7.87 -17.29 -5.80
N ALA A 155 -8.91 -17.96 -6.29
CA ALA A 155 -10.30 -17.45 -6.27
C ALA A 155 -10.58 -16.13 -7.05
N ASN A 156 -9.90 -15.88 -8.17
CA ASN A 156 -10.12 -14.70 -9.03
C ASN A 156 -9.73 -13.34 -8.43
N THR A 157 -8.85 -13.31 -7.40
CA THR A 157 -8.38 -12.05 -6.83
C THR A 157 -6.93 -11.75 -7.22
N GLU A 158 -6.71 -10.59 -7.82
CA GLU A 158 -5.41 -9.92 -7.88
C GLU A 158 -5.15 -9.22 -6.56
N ASP A 159 -3.91 -8.87 -6.24
CA ASP A 159 -3.58 -8.05 -5.09
C ASP A 159 -2.54 -6.97 -5.36
N PHE A 160 -2.56 -5.94 -4.51
CA PHE A 160 -1.53 -4.92 -4.44
C PHE A 160 -1.02 -4.85 -2.99
N ASP A 161 0.22 -5.29 -2.78
CA ASP A 161 0.83 -5.34 -1.44
C ASP A 161 2.36 -5.16 -1.46
N PHE A 162 2.92 -4.71 -2.60
CA PHE A 162 4.36 -4.65 -2.88
C PHE A 162 5.12 -5.98 -2.74
N LYS A 163 4.45 -7.12 -2.59
CA LYS A 163 5.03 -8.45 -2.62
C LYS A 163 4.70 -9.08 -3.96
N SER A 164 5.73 -9.60 -4.63
CA SER A 164 5.51 -10.27 -5.91
C SER A 164 6.47 -11.42 -6.08
N ASP A 165 5.99 -12.49 -6.70
CA ASP A 165 6.81 -13.63 -7.08
C ASP A 165 7.60 -13.39 -8.37
N SER A 166 7.26 -12.34 -9.12
CA SER A 166 7.92 -11.94 -10.37
C SER A 166 9.25 -11.24 -10.11
N GLY A 167 10.31 -11.67 -10.82
CA GLY A 167 11.65 -11.12 -10.65
C GLY A 167 11.78 -9.63 -11.01
N PHE A 168 10.95 -9.14 -11.94
CA PHE A 168 10.93 -7.72 -12.32
C PHE A 168 10.15 -6.88 -11.32
N SER A 169 9.01 -7.37 -10.86
CA SER A 169 8.21 -6.73 -9.81
C SER A 169 9.00 -6.61 -8.51
N LYS A 170 9.82 -7.60 -8.16
CA LYS A 170 10.76 -7.50 -7.02
C LYS A 170 11.73 -6.32 -7.15
N LEU A 171 12.22 -6.00 -8.35
CA LEU A 171 13.13 -4.88 -8.58
C LEU A 171 12.41 -3.53 -8.49
N VAL A 172 11.20 -3.43 -9.07
CA VAL A 172 10.41 -2.19 -9.03
C VAL A 172 9.88 -1.93 -7.62
N ASN A 173 9.37 -2.96 -6.94
CA ASN A 173 8.91 -2.86 -5.56
C ASN A 173 10.07 -2.45 -4.64
N PHE A 174 11.26 -3.05 -4.80
CA PHE A 174 12.47 -2.63 -4.07
C PHE A 174 12.78 -1.14 -4.23
N ALA A 175 12.50 -0.54 -5.39
CA ALA A 175 12.75 0.88 -5.63
C ALA A 175 11.60 1.78 -5.15
N LEU A 176 10.35 1.36 -5.27
CA LEU A 176 9.16 2.18 -5.01
C LEU A 176 8.59 2.03 -3.60
N GLU A 177 8.58 0.81 -3.06
CA GLU A 177 8.03 0.53 -1.71
C GLU A 177 8.68 1.43 -0.65
N PRO A 178 10.02 1.60 -0.61
CA PRO A 178 10.61 2.46 0.41
C PRO A 178 10.28 3.94 0.20
N LEU A 179 9.72 4.34 -0.94
CA LEU A 179 9.32 5.73 -1.23
C LEU A 179 7.84 5.98 -0.94
N VAL A 180 7.01 4.96 -1.19
CA VAL A 180 5.55 5.02 -1.01
C VAL A 180 5.17 4.66 0.42
N ASP A 181 5.85 3.69 1.00
CA ASP A 181 5.59 3.15 2.34
C ASP A 181 6.87 3.05 3.17
N PRO A 182 7.51 4.18 3.43
CA PRO A 182 8.78 4.25 4.14
C PRO A 182 8.70 3.82 5.62
N SER A 183 7.49 3.70 6.18
CA SER A 183 7.26 3.22 7.55
C SER A 183 6.67 1.81 7.60
N GLY A 184 6.44 1.17 6.44
CA GLY A 184 5.90 -0.20 6.37
C GLY A 184 4.49 -0.34 6.95
N ILE A 185 3.68 0.70 6.83
CA ILE A 185 2.32 0.78 7.42
C ILE A 185 1.25 0.16 6.51
N GLY A 186 1.63 -0.17 5.28
CA GLY A 186 0.70 -0.60 4.26
C GLY A 186 0.13 -2.00 4.46
N ARG A 187 -1.01 -2.23 3.81
CA ARG A 187 -1.77 -3.48 3.83
C ARG A 187 -2.02 -4.01 2.43
N THR A 188 -2.40 -5.28 2.34
CA THR A 188 -2.82 -5.87 1.06
C THR A 188 -4.14 -5.25 0.58
N VAL A 189 -4.18 -4.76 -0.65
CA VAL A 189 -5.41 -4.41 -1.35
C VAL A 189 -5.79 -5.59 -2.24
N VAL A 190 -6.86 -6.30 -1.90
CA VAL A 190 -7.36 -7.44 -2.66
C VAL A 190 -8.31 -6.93 -3.73
N ILE A 191 -7.99 -7.21 -4.98
CA ILE A 191 -8.71 -6.75 -6.16
C ILE A 191 -9.47 -7.90 -6.80
N SER A 192 -10.79 -7.87 -6.65
CA SER A 192 -11.71 -8.81 -7.29
C SER A 192 -12.24 -8.24 -8.60
N PHE A 193 -12.45 -9.11 -9.59
CA PHE A 193 -13.11 -8.74 -10.84
C PHE A 193 -14.59 -9.14 -10.77
N ASP A 194 -15.49 -8.17 -10.92
CA ASP A 194 -16.94 -8.40 -10.91
C ASP A 194 -17.60 -8.18 -12.29
N GLY A 195 -18.88 -8.51 -12.35
CA GLY A 195 -19.67 -8.39 -13.57
C GLY A 195 -19.45 -9.54 -14.55
N VAL A 196 -19.91 -9.34 -15.78
CA VAL A 196 -19.87 -10.33 -16.85
C VAL A 196 -19.04 -9.78 -18.00
N ARG A 197 -18.07 -10.57 -18.46
CA ARG A 197 -17.34 -10.24 -19.69
C ARG A 197 -18.27 -10.39 -20.89
N THR A 198 -18.36 -9.36 -21.72
CA THR A 198 -19.09 -9.47 -23.00
C THR A 198 -18.46 -10.57 -23.84
N LEU A 199 -19.24 -11.60 -24.15
CA LEU A 199 -18.81 -12.72 -24.97
C LEU A 199 -18.89 -12.36 -26.45
N LYS A 200 -17.98 -12.92 -27.24
CA LYS A 200 -18.17 -12.98 -28.69
C LYS A 200 -18.87 -14.30 -29.03
N ASP A 201 -20.10 -14.19 -29.52
CA ASP A 201 -20.94 -15.34 -29.88
C ASP A 201 -20.25 -16.32 -30.83
N THR A 202 -19.41 -15.82 -31.73
CA THR A 202 -18.61 -16.65 -32.64
C THR A 202 -17.27 -15.97 -32.93
N PHE A 203 -16.18 -16.62 -32.52
CA PHE A 203 -14.80 -16.25 -32.78
C PHE A 203 -14.20 -17.20 -33.83
N THR A 204 -13.89 -16.64 -34.99
CA THR A 204 -13.48 -17.38 -36.20
C THR A 204 -11.96 -17.37 -36.37
N TYR A 205 -11.46 -18.13 -37.35
CA TYR A 205 -10.05 -18.04 -37.74
C TYR A 205 -9.65 -16.63 -38.21
N GLN A 206 -10.55 -15.91 -38.89
CA GLN A 206 -10.28 -14.54 -39.30
C GLN A 206 -10.16 -13.59 -38.10
N ASP A 207 -10.95 -13.81 -37.05
CA ASP A 207 -10.82 -13.04 -35.81
C ASP A 207 -9.49 -13.32 -35.11
N TYR A 208 -9.05 -14.57 -35.11
CA TYR A 208 -7.73 -14.97 -34.61
C TYR A 208 -6.60 -14.27 -35.37
N THR A 209 -6.62 -14.28 -36.70
CA THR A 209 -5.56 -13.63 -37.50
C THR A 209 -5.57 -12.12 -37.34
N ASN A 210 -6.75 -11.50 -37.20
CA ASN A 210 -6.86 -10.08 -36.87
C ASN A 210 -6.30 -9.76 -35.48
N ALA A 211 -6.64 -10.57 -34.47
CA ALA A 211 -6.12 -10.39 -33.11
C ALA A 211 -4.59 -10.60 -33.03
N ALA A 212 -4.04 -11.49 -33.86
CA ALA A 212 -2.60 -11.70 -33.94
C ALA A 212 -1.88 -10.54 -34.63
N SER A 213 -2.48 -9.91 -35.64
CA SER A 213 -1.85 -8.80 -36.38
C SER A 213 -1.91 -7.46 -35.64
N THR A 214 -2.88 -7.27 -34.74
CA THR A 214 -3.03 -6.04 -33.94
C THR A 214 -2.53 -6.18 -32.50
N ALA A 215 -2.03 -7.36 -32.10
CA ALA A 215 -1.54 -7.58 -30.75
C ALA A 215 -0.34 -6.67 -30.44
N VAL A 216 -0.44 -5.92 -29.34
CA VAL A 216 0.71 -5.23 -28.76
C VAL A 216 1.68 -6.29 -28.21
N LEU A 217 2.90 -6.26 -28.71
CA LEU A 217 3.96 -7.19 -28.35
C LEU A 217 4.75 -6.67 -27.14
N PRO A 218 5.25 -7.57 -26.28
CA PRO A 218 6.06 -7.16 -25.14
C PRO A 218 7.38 -6.52 -25.61
N ASN A 219 7.79 -5.42 -24.99
CA ASN A 219 9.05 -4.74 -25.26
C ASN A 219 9.89 -4.62 -23.97
N PRO A 220 10.89 -5.50 -23.77
CA PRO A 220 11.77 -5.46 -22.59
C PRO A 220 12.53 -4.14 -22.37
N SER A 221 12.67 -3.31 -23.41
CA SER A 221 13.34 -2.00 -23.26
C SER A 221 12.53 -1.02 -22.39
N LEU A 222 11.22 -1.22 -22.21
CA LEU A 222 10.35 -0.37 -21.41
C LEU A 222 10.67 -0.40 -19.91
N LEU A 223 11.39 -1.43 -19.45
CA LEU A 223 11.82 -1.55 -18.06
C LEU A 223 12.78 -0.43 -17.64
N ALA A 224 13.63 0.05 -18.55
CA ALA A 224 14.51 1.19 -18.31
C ALA A 224 13.71 2.49 -18.10
N THR A 225 12.55 2.61 -18.75
CA THR A 225 11.65 3.76 -18.61
C THR A 225 11.02 3.81 -17.22
N ILE A 226 10.73 2.66 -16.59
CA ILE A 226 10.21 2.63 -15.21
C ILE A 226 11.26 3.15 -14.23
N ALA A 227 12.53 2.76 -14.38
CA ALA A 227 13.60 3.27 -13.51
C ALA A 227 13.83 4.78 -13.72
N ALA A 228 13.78 5.25 -14.97
CA ALA A 228 13.98 6.66 -15.30
C ALA A 228 12.80 7.56 -14.86
N ASN A 229 11.57 7.04 -14.95
CA ASN A 229 10.35 7.80 -14.68
C ASN A 229 9.72 7.49 -13.31
N GLY A 230 10.29 6.54 -12.55
CA GLY A 230 9.83 6.20 -11.21
C GLY A 230 9.76 7.41 -10.30
N LEU A 231 10.73 8.33 -10.41
CA LEU A 231 10.75 9.61 -9.70
C LEU A 231 9.54 10.49 -10.06
N GLN A 232 9.18 10.57 -11.34
CA GLN A 232 8.00 11.33 -11.78
C GLN A 232 6.71 10.71 -11.23
N PHE A 233 6.61 9.38 -11.24
CA PHE A 233 5.46 8.68 -10.70
C PHE A 233 5.33 8.85 -9.17
N THR A 234 6.43 8.73 -8.43
CA THR A 234 6.44 9.01 -6.98
C THR A 234 6.12 10.46 -6.68
N GLN A 235 6.55 11.40 -7.53
CA GLN A 235 6.14 12.80 -7.41
C GLN A 235 4.64 12.98 -7.65
N GLN A 236 4.03 12.27 -8.61
CA GLN A 236 2.58 12.31 -8.81
C GLN A 236 1.82 11.77 -7.59
N LEU A 237 2.29 10.66 -6.99
CA LEU A 237 1.73 10.15 -5.73
C LEU A 237 1.88 11.16 -4.59
N PHE A 238 3.04 11.82 -4.51
CA PHE A 238 3.28 12.87 -3.53
C PHE A 238 2.35 14.07 -3.74
N ASP A 239 2.23 14.57 -4.97
CA ASP A 239 1.38 15.72 -5.34
C ASP A 239 -0.11 15.40 -5.10
N SER A 240 -0.51 14.12 -5.23
CA SER A 240 -1.86 13.67 -4.89
C SER A 240 -2.16 13.70 -3.38
N GLY A 241 -1.12 13.84 -2.54
CA GLY A 241 -1.21 13.81 -1.09
C GLY A 241 -1.01 12.42 -0.48
N SER A 242 -1.14 11.35 -1.27
CA SER A 242 -1.16 9.96 -0.77
C SER A 242 0.10 9.58 0.02
N THR A 243 1.27 10.09 -0.38
CA THR A 243 2.58 9.76 0.23
C THR A 243 3.27 10.97 0.88
N ARG A 244 2.53 12.04 1.18
CA ARG A 244 3.13 13.25 1.81
C ARG A 244 3.41 13.07 3.28
N PHE A 245 2.55 12.33 3.97
CA PHE A 245 2.64 12.05 5.41
C PHE A 245 2.97 13.30 6.24
N LEU A 246 2.13 14.31 6.10
CA LEU A 246 2.19 15.53 6.90
C LEU A 246 0.98 15.58 7.83
N ASP A 247 1.19 16.02 9.07
CA ASP A 247 0.09 16.29 9.98
C ASP A 247 -0.61 17.63 9.66
N ALA A 248 -1.58 18.01 10.51
CA ALA A 248 -2.34 19.24 10.34
C ALA A 248 -1.49 20.53 10.44
N ASP A 249 -0.34 20.45 11.12
CA ASP A 249 0.61 21.55 11.30
C ASP A 249 1.74 21.52 10.25
N ASN A 250 1.67 20.58 9.30
CA ASN A 250 2.68 20.29 8.31
C ASN A 250 4.02 19.86 8.91
N LYS A 251 4.02 19.07 9.99
CA LYS A 251 5.18 18.29 10.42
C LYS A 251 5.21 16.97 9.63
N PRO A 252 6.39 16.52 9.16
CA PRO A 252 6.55 15.15 8.66
C PRO A 252 6.17 14.14 9.75
N ILE A 253 5.46 13.08 9.38
CA ILE A 253 5.07 12.01 10.30
C ILE A 253 5.96 10.78 10.10
N LEU A 254 6.57 10.28 11.16
CA LEU A 254 7.30 9.01 11.20
C LEU A 254 6.54 8.00 12.04
N TYR A 255 6.12 6.90 11.44
CA TYR A 255 5.41 5.83 12.13
C TYR A 255 6.38 4.70 12.52
N GLY A 256 6.27 4.16 13.71
CA GLY A 256 6.88 2.87 14.07
C GLY A 256 6.14 1.69 13.44
N SER A 257 6.23 0.55 14.08
CA SER A 257 5.71 -0.74 13.67
C SER A 257 4.68 -1.24 14.69
N LEU A 258 4.50 -2.56 14.80
CA LEU A 258 3.68 -3.21 15.84
C LEU A 258 4.57 -3.89 16.91
N GLN A 259 5.83 -3.49 16.96
CA GLN A 259 6.86 -4.00 17.86
C GLN A 259 7.63 -2.78 18.39
N GLY A 260 8.34 -2.96 19.51
CA GLY A 260 9.19 -1.90 20.04
C GLY A 260 10.21 -1.38 19.02
N ASP A 261 10.18 -0.07 18.80
CA ASP A 261 10.94 0.66 17.81
C ASP A 261 11.97 1.60 18.43
N GLN A 262 12.85 2.10 17.56
CA GLN A 262 13.82 3.15 17.89
C GLN A 262 13.71 4.21 16.79
N ILE A 263 13.06 5.33 17.09
CA ILE A 263 12.76 6.37 16.11
C ILE A 263 13.40 7.67 16.55
N ASN A 264 14.21 8.26 15.67
CA ASN A 264 14.77 9.59 15.92
C ASN A 264 14.82 10.44 14.66
N GLY A 265 14.86 11.77 14.84
CA GLY A 265 14.83 12.76 13.76
C GLY A 265 16.03 12.75 12.81
N THR A 266 16.98 11.84 12.99
CA THR A 266 18.15 11.66 12.12
C THR A 266 18.21 10.31 11.41
N VAL A 267 17.25 9.39 11.67
CA VAL A 267 17.24 8.09 11.01
C VAL A 267 16.94 8.31 9.52
N PRO A 268 17.86 7.94 8.61
CA PRO A 268 17.57 7.97 7.19
C PRO A 268 16.53 6.88 6.91
N ARG A 269 15.29 7.29 6.63
CA ARG A 269 14.29 6.42 6.06
C ARG A 269 14.23 6.71 4.57
N PRO A 270 14.42 5.71 3.69
CA PRO A 270 14.06 5.88 2.28
C PRO A 270 12.64 6.47 2.20
N GLY A 271 12.34 7.31 1.21
CA GLY A 271 11.02 7.98 1.12
C GLY A 271 10.82 9.15 2.09
N PHE A 272 11.40 9.08 3.30
CA PHE A 272 11.51 10.18 4.25
C PHE A 272 12.97 10.61 4.42
N ASP A 273 13.49 11.39 3.48
CA ASP A 273 14.78 12.02 3.73
C ASP A 273 14.60 13.32 4.53
N ILE A 274 14.54 13.13 5.86
CA ILE A 274 14.49 14.19 6.87
C ILE A 274 15.90 14.71 7.21
N ALA A 275 16.96 14.12 6.66
CA ALA A 275 18.31 14.57 6.91
C ALA A 275 18.58 15.93 6.24
N PRO A 276 19.34 16.82 6.89
CA PRO A 276 19.73 18.09 6.29
C PRO A 276 20.46 17.88 4.95
N GLY A 277 19.90 18.43 3.87
CA GLY A 277 20.54 18.47 2.54
C GLY A 277 19.98 17.49 1.51
N VAL A 278 18.99 16.68 1.86
CA VAL A 278 18.28 15.86 0.86
C VAL A 278 16.91 16.44 0.55
N THR A 279 16.60 16.55 -0.73
CA THR A 279 15.42 17.26 -1.24
C THR A 279 14.49 16.37 -2.08
N SER A 280 14.79 15.08 -2.18
CA SER A 280 14.20 14.16 -3.18
C SER A 280 12.67 14.07 -3.15
N TYR A 281 12.01 14.45 -2.05
CA TYR A 281 10.54 14.48 -1.92
C TYR A 281 10.00 15.79 -1.33
N GLY A 282 10.84 16.82 -1.21
CA GLY A 282 10.42 18.14 -0.70
C GLY A 282 9.96 18.19 0.76
N ILE A 283 9.99 17.07 1.49
CA ILE A 283 9.58 17.01 2.91
C ILE A 283 10.57 17.69 3.86
N SER A 284 11.85 17.80 3.46
CA SER A 284 12.90 18.38 4.31
C SER A 284 12.66 19.86 4.60
N GLY A 285 11.92 20.57 3.73
CA GLY A 285 11.47 21.94 3.99
C GLY A 285 10.42 22.06 5.10
N TYR A 286 9.80 20.95 5.51
CA TYR A 286 8.80 20.90 6.57
C TYR A 286 9.40 20.51 7.92
N VAL A 287 10.60 19.93 7.96
CA VAL A 287 11.29 19.52 9.20
C VAL A 287 11.51 20.71 10.16
N GLN A 288 11.63 21.92 9.64
CA GLN A 288 11.73 23.13 10.46
C GLN A 288 10.47 23.40 11.31
N ASN A 289 9.33 22.80 10.96
CA ASN A 289 8.10 22.85 11.75
C ASN A 289 8.14 21.84 12.90
N GLY A 290 9.17 21.00 12.99
CA GLY A 290 9.22 19.78 13.80
C GLY A 290 8.78 18.54 13.03
N ILE A 291 8.83 17.41 13.72
CA ILE A 291 8.47 16.07 13.25
C ILE A 291 7.45 15.48 14.24
N THR A 292 6.48 14.75 13.70
CA THR A 292 5.53 13.95 14.47
C THR A 292 6.01 12.50 14.47
N TYR A 293 6.34 11.96 15.63
CA TYR A 293 6.77 10.59 15.86
C TYR A 293 5.62 9.81 16.47
N ILE A 294 5.31 8.65 15.91
CA ILE A 294 4.22 7.79 16.39
C ILE A 294 4.77 6.38 16.58
N GLY A 295 5.03 5.99 17.83
CA GLY A 295 5.60 4.70 18.21
C GLY A 295 4.71 3.54 17.76
N GLY A 296 3.52 3.43 18.33
CA GLY A 296 2.52 2.44 17.94
C GLY A 296 2.28 1.41 19.03
N GLU A 297 2.45 0.12 18.70
CA GLU A 297 2.40 -0.96 19.70
C GLU A 297 3.82 -1.41 20.06
N GLY A 298 4.04 -1.74 21.32
CA GLY A 298 5.32 -2.24 21.86
C GLY A 298 6.09 -1.14 22.59
N ASP A 299 7.16 -1.54 23.28
CA ASP A 299 7.97 -0.60 24.06
C ASP A 299 8.91 0.18 23.12
N ASP A 300 8.59 1.46 22.89
CA ASP A 300 9.26 2.32 21.92
C ASP A 300 10.29 3.27 22.55
N ASP A 301 11.34 3.63 21.80
CA ASP A 301 12.25 4.74 22.13
C ASP A 301 12.13 5.83 21.05
N LEU A 302 11.53 6.96 21.43
CA LEU A 302 11.27 8.08 20.56
C LEU A 302 12.16 9.26 20.97
N SER A 303 13.01 9.73 20.05
CA SER A 303 13.87 10.89 20.28
C SER A 303 13.63 11.99 19.25
N GLY A 304 13.15 13.13 19.73
CA GLY A 304 12.99 14.37 18.99
C GLY A 304 14.32 14.98 18.56
N GLY A 305 14.19 15.97 17.69
CA GLY A 305 15.26 16.77 17.10
C GLY A 305 15.44 18.10 17.83
N ILE A 306 15.72 19.15 17.05
CA ILE A 306 16.02 20.49 17.57
C ILE A 306 14.88 21.49 17.43
N PHE A 307 13.74 21.04 16.93
CA PHE A 307 12.56 21.84 16.65
C PHE A 307 11.41 21.32 17.51
N SER A 308 10.34 22.09 17.63
CA SER A 308 9.12 21.69 18.34
C SER A 308 8.51 20.43 17.73
N ASP A 309 8.71 19.29 18.37
CA ASP A 309 8.27 17.99 17.88
C ASP A 309 6.98 17.54 18.57
N LYS A 310 6.37 16.50 18.01
CA LYS A 310 5.24 15.80 18.61
C LYS A 310 5.59 14.32 18.72
N LEU A 311 5.63 13.79 19.92
CA LEU A 311 6.04 12.42 20.18
C LEU A 311 4.89 11.69 20.88
N LEU A 312 4.36 10.67 20.20
CA LEU A 312 3.25 9.82 20.66
C LEU A 312 3.81 8.41 20.82
N GLY A 313 3.89 7.91 22.06
CA GLY A 313 4.37 6.55 22.37
C GLY A 313 3.40 5.50 21.84
N GLY A 314 2.20 5.46 22.40
CA GLY A 314 1.15 4.55 21.96
C GLY A 314 0.85 3.52 23.04
N ASP A 315 0.83 2.24 22.69
CA ASP A 315 0.67 1.13 23.63
C ASP A 315 2.04 0.52 23.92
N GLY A 316 2.47 0.47 25.18
CA GLY A 316 3.79 -0.05 25.56
C GLY A 316 4.38 0.71 26.74
N ASP A 317 5.48 0.21 27.34
CA ASP A 317 6.24 1.00 28.29
C ASP A 317 7.30 1.84 27.52
N ASP A 318 6.95 3.06 27.15
CA ASP A 318 7.73 3.86 26.20
C ASP A 318 8.78 4.76 26.86
N PHE A 319 9.84 5.07 26.11
CA PHE A 319 10.80 6.11 26.43
C PHE A 319 10.74 7.23 25.39
N ILE A 320 10.37 8.43 25.82
CA ILE A 320 10.15 9.58 24.94
C ILE A 320 11.05 10.73 25.38
N TRP A 321 11.89 11.23 24.46
CA TRP A 321 12.80 12.35 24.70
C TRP A 321 12.62 13.46 23.63
N GLY A 322 12.04 14.60 23.99
CA GLY A 322 11.79 15.74 23.09
C GLY A 322 13.06 16.44 22.59
N ASN A 323 14.07 16.52 23.47
CA ASN A 323 15.39 17.12 23.23
C ASN A 323 15.38 18.65 23.34
N THR A 324 15.33 19.40 22.24
CA THR A 324 15.25 20.87 22.30
C THR A 324 14.10 21.37 21.45
N GLY A 325 13.33 22.31 21.96
CA GLY A 325 12.15 22.81 21.28
C GLY A 325 11.01 22.91 22.27
N ASP A 326 9.88 23.47 21.82
CA ASP A 326 8.65 23.38 22.60
C ASP A 326 7.93 22.10 22.15
N ASP A 327 8.13 21.00 22.88
CA ASP A 327 7.71 19.67 22.43
C ASP A 327 6.36 19.23 23.02
N TYR A 328 5.64 18.40 22.27
CA TYR A 328 4.45 17.68 22.74
C TYR A 328 4.84 16.22 22.98
N LEU A 329 4.67 15.73 24.21
CA LEU A 329 5.01 14.37 24.61
C LEU A 329 3.78 13.67 25.19
N GLU A 330 3.37 12.56 24.60
CA GLU A 330 2.28 11.72 25.09
C GLU A 330 2.75 10.27 25.14
N GLY A 331 2.78 9.69 26.35
CA GLY A 331 3.18 8.30 26.56
C GLY A 331 2.16 7.33 25.97
N GLY A 332 0.91 7.45 26.41
CA GLY A 332 -0.17 6.60 25.96
C GLY A 332 -0.51 5.54 27.01
N GLN A 333 -0.73 4.30 26.60
CA GLN A 333 -1.02 3.18 27.50
C GLN A 333 0.28 2.49 27.94
N GLY A 334 0.59 2.57 29.23
CA GLY A 334 1.75 1.88 29.79
C GLY A 334 2.33 2.64 30.97
N ASN A 335 3.58 2.34 31.33
CA ASN A 335 4.36 3.11 32.28
C ASN A 335 5.48 3.83 31.55
N ASP A 336 5.19 5.04 31.10
CA ASP A 336 6.07 5.72 30.17
C ASP A 336 7.09 6.59 30.89
N LYS A 337 8.18 6.90 30.19
CA LYS A 337 9.20 7.87 30.62
C LYS A 337 9.24 9.01 29.64
N LEU A 338 8.78 10.18 30.07
CA LEU A 338 8.69 11.37 29.24
C LEU A 338 9.75 12.39 29.66
N GLN A 339 10.64 12.77 28.76
CA GLN A 339 11.68 13.77 29.00
C GLN A 339 11.58 14.85 27.93
N GLY A 340 11.09 16.05 28.26
CA GLY A 340 10.95 17.11 27.26
C GLY A 340 12.31 17.67 26.86
N GLY A 341 13.10 18.09 27.86
CA GLY A 341 14.47 18.54 27.65
C GLY A 341 14.59 20.03 27.91
N THR A 342 14.87 20.82 26.88
CA THR A 342 14.88 22.29 26.99
C THR A 342 13.80 22.91 26.13
N GLY A 343 13.05 23.86 26.68
CA GLY A 343 12.00 24.58 25.97
C GLY A 343 10.70 24.59 26.78
N PHE A 344 9.60 25.03 26.17
CA PHE A 344 8.29 24.96 26.81
C PHE A 344 7.58 23.67 26.38
N ASP A 345 7.78 22.61 27.15
CA ASP A 345 7.25 21.29 26.81
C ASP A 345 5.83 21.06 27.35
N THR A 346 5.05 20.26 26.63
CA THR A 346 3.71 19.84 27.04
C THR A 346 3.67 18.33 27.15
N TYR A 347 3.43 17.84 28.37
CA TYR A 347 3.35 16.41 28.68
C TYR A 347 1.89 15.99 28.87
N TYR A 348 1.46 14.94 28.16
CA TYR A 348 0.20 14.23 28.40
C TYR A 348 0.54 12.88 28.99
N ALA A 349 0.36 12.77 30.31
CA ALA A 349 0.77 11.60 31.06
C ALA A 349 -0.43 10.90 31.71
N ASN A 350 -0.29 9.60 31.88
CA ASN A 350 -1.26 8.71 32.49
C ASN A 350 -0.68 8.09 33.77
N ASN A 351 -1.43 7.17 34.37
CA ASN A 351 -1.04 6.56 35.63
C ASN A 351 0.09 5.53 35.42
N GLY A 352 1.21 5.72 36.10
CA GLY A 352 2.41 4.88 35.92
C GLY A 352 3.58 5.68 35.36
N ASP A 353 3.27 6.75 34.63
CA ASP A 353 4.24 7.55 33.91
C ASP A 353 5.17 8.33 34.81
N THR A 354 6.33 8.61 34.24
CA THR A 354 7.48 9.22 34.88
C THR A 354 7.97 10.37 34.01
N ILE A 355 7.79 11.62 34.47
CA ILE A 355 8.22 12.82 33.75
C ILE A 355 9.58 13.30 34.27
N PHE A 356 10.50 13.57 33.35
CA PHE A 356 11.81 14.17 33.57
C PHE A 356 11.88 15.53 32.87
N ASP A 357 11.55 16.59 33.59
CA ASP A 357 11.71 17.96 33.12
C ASP A 357 12.90 18.62 33.83
N THR A 358 13.98 18.85 33.08
CA THR A 358 15.24 19.34 33.65
C THR A 358 15.32 20.86 33.78
N ASP A 359 14.57 21.62 32.97
CA ASP A 359 14.58 23.08 33.03
C ASP A 359 13.39 23.64 33.83
N GLY A 360 12.36 22.82 34.05
CA GLY A 360 11.20 23.15 34.87
C GLY A 360 10.21 24.08 34.17
N ILE A 361 10.25 24.12 32.83
CA ILE A 361 9.42 24.99 32.00
C ILE A 361 8.48 24.12 31.16
N GLY A 362 7.18 24.30 31.33
CA GLY A 362 6.21 23.57 30.54
C GLY A 362 4.85 23.42 31.19
N LYS A 363 4.08 22.45 30.69
CA LYS A 363 2.76 22.05 31.19
C LYS A 363 2.66 20.54 31.29
N VAL A 364 1.99 20.08 32.32
CA VAL A 364 1.65 18.66 32.48
C VAL A 364 0.14 18.52 32.51
N PHE A 365 -0.38 17.66 31.66
CA PHE A 365 -1.74 17.18 31.65
C PHE A 365 -1.74 15.75 32.20
N PHE A 366 -2.64 15.49 33.15
CA PHE A 366 -2.91 14.14 33.63
C PHE A 366 -4.39 13.83 33.41
N ASN A 367 -4.70 12.76 32.69
CA ASN A 367 -6.07 12.42 32.30
C ASN A 367 -6.83 13.65 31.73
N ASP A 368 -6.22 14.34 30.76
CA ASP A 368 -6.71 15.58 30.13
C ASP A 368 -6.90 16.80 31.06
N GLN A 369 -6.44 16.72 32.31
CA GLN A 369 -6.50 17.83 33.25
C GLN A 369 -5.12 18.47 33.41
N GLU A 370 -5.02 19.77 33.10
CA GLU A 370 -3.81 20.55 33.36
C GLU A 370 -3.53 20.58 34.87
N LEU A 371 -2.35 20.09 35.23
CA LEU A 371 -1.82 20.21 36.56
C LEU A 371 -1.26 21.63 36.75
N LYS A 372 -1.64 22.26 37.87
CA LYS A 372 -1.25 23.64 38.22
C LYS A 372 -0.35 23.63 39.44
N GLY A 373 0.67 24.48 39.38
CA GLY A 373 1.65 24.64 40.45
C GLY A 373 3.03 24.84 39.86
N PRO A 374 4.02 25.30 40.66
CA PRO A 374 5.40 25.28 40.21
C PRO A 374 5.81 23.84 39.86
N VAL A 375 6.75 23.68 38.93
CA VAL A 375 7.51 22.42 38.75
C VAL A 375 8.40 22.28 40.00
N GLY A 376 7.76 21.87 41.11
CA GLY A 376 8.10 22.36 42.45
C GLY A 376 6.98 22.20 43.49
N ASN A 377 7.24 21.66 44.68
CA ASN A 377 6.34 21.66 45.87
C ASN A 377 4.83 21.34 45.65
N GLY A 378 4.51 20.48 44.68
CA GLY A 378 3.21 19.85 44.50
C GLY A 378 2.40 20.48 43.37
N MET A 379 2.24 19.74 42.29
CA MET A 379 1.27 20.05 41.26
C MET A 379 -0.10 19.52 41.69
N GLN A 380 -1.13 20.35 41.52
CA GLN A 380 -2.52 20.04 41.81
C GLN A 380 -3.35 20.08 40.54
N ASP A 381 -4.28 19.14 40.36
CA ASP A 381 -5.30 19.31 39.33
C ASP A 381 -6.34 20.38 39.73
N ALA A 382 -7.29 20.65 38.83
CA ALA A 382 -8.38 21.58 39.08
C ALA A 382 -9.29 21.19 40.28
N TYR A 383 -9.18 19.95 40.79
CA TYR A 383 -9.94 19.42 41.91
C TYR A 383 -9.16 19.42 43.23
N GLY A 384 -7.88 19.82 43.21
CA GLY A 384 -7.01 19.88 44.38
C GLY A 384 -6.36 18.55 44.76
N ASN A 385 -6.38 17.54 43.87
CA ASN A 385 -5.65 16.30 44.10
C ASN A 385 -4.14 16.54 43.94
N ASN A 386 -3.32 16.03 44.87
CA ASN A 386 -1.87 16.19 44.82
C ASN A 386 -1.22 14.97 44.15
N TYR A 387 -0.35 15.20 43.16
CA TYR A 387 0.43 14.16 42.49
C TYR A 387 1.85 14.10 43.07
N MET A 388 2.36 12.88 43.35
CA MET A 388 3.52 12.68 44.23
C MET A 388 4.91 12.79 43.56
N TYR A 389 5.88 13.19 44.39
CA TYR A 389 7.28 13.52 44.11
C TYR A 389 8.24 12.31 44.21
N ILE A 390 9.36 12.32 43.46
CA ILE A 390 10.67 11.82 43.94
C ILE A 390 11.61 13.02 44.12
N ARG A 391 12.20 13.16 45.32
CA ARG A 391 12.85 14.40 45.78
C ARG A 391 14.35 14.46 45.41
N GLY A 392 14.77 15.64 44.93
CA GLY A 392 16.15 16.16 45.00
C GLY A 392 16.87 16.14 43.66
N VAL A 393 16.93 17.32 42.99
CA VAL A 393 17.75 17.66 41.80
C VAL A 393 18.13 16.48 40.89
N ALA A 394 17.46 16.39 39.73
CA ALA A 394 17.56 15.30 38.73
C ALA A 394 16.75 14.02 39.03
N GLN A 395 15.60 14.11 39.71
CA GLN A 395 14.73 12.96 39.99
C GLN A 395 13.35 13.15 39.36
N PRO A 396 12.74 12.08 38.81
CA PRO A 396 11.51 12.19 38.03
C PRO A 396 10.25 12.45 38.87
N LEU A 397 9.27 13.08 38.25
CA LEU A 397 7.89 13.10 38.73
C LEU A 397 7.22 11.77 38.38
N LYS A 398 6.79 11.00 39.37
CA LYS A 398 6.00 9.78 39.14
C LYS A 398 4.53 10.06 39.40
N ILE A 399 3.68 9.89 38.39
CA ILE A 399 2.26 10.19 38.52
C ILE A 399 1.52 8.92 38.97
N MET A 400 0.87 9.01 40.13
CA MET A 400 0.07 7.93 40.73
C MET A 400 -1.28 8.48 41.17
N GLU A 401 -2.37 7.76 40.92
CA GLU A 401 -3.66 8.07 41.57
C GLU A 401 -3.52 7.92 43.09
N THR A 402 -3.96 8.94 43.84
CA THR A 402 -4.16 8.81 45.28
C THR A 402 -5.51 8.13 45.50
N GLU A 403 -5.52 6.93 46.12
CA GLU A 403 -6.76 6.30 46.58
C GLU A 403 -7.55 7.29 47.45
N ARG A 404 -8.83 7.52 47.09
CA ARG A 404 -9.74 8.41 47.83
C ARG A 404 -10.21 7.80 49.15
#